data_AF-A0A7R9L791-F1
#
_entry.id   AF-A0A7R9L791-F1
#
_cell.length_a   1.000
_cell.length_b   1.000
_cell.length_c   1.000
_cell.angle_alpha   90.00
_cell.angle_beta   90.00
_cell.angle_gamma   90.00
#
_symmetry.space_group_name_H-M   'P 1'
#
loop_
_entity.id
_entity.type
_entity.pdbx_description
1 polymer ?
#
loop_
_entity_poly.entity_id
_entity_poly.type
_entity_poly.pdbx_seq_one_letter_code
_entity_poly.pdbx_strand_id
1 'polypeptide(L)'
;MYRNEYWIYDYGWGDVGFHGSQQVRTPNIDLLAGSGYETHMLGKWHQGFFKRQYIPTQRGFDTHFGYWTDLEGYYTRQDEGGFDFRQNENKVNLTEYEGIYSTDIYTNKAIDFINRRGSAGNSTKPLFLYLAHQSVHSPNQAPQTYINQFNDISDTNRRTLVAMVSVLDDSVGDIFAALLKANILDNTIVIFTTDNGAPINDFGSNWPLRGGKTTLWEGGIRGNAFIWSTRLKKRYISDHLMHAMDWLPTIYTAIGGKTRDLGPIDGIDMWDILNHNLENPRKHLLHNIDPIDNNWAL
;
A
#
# COMPACT_ATOMS: atom_id res chain seq x y z
N MET A 1 9.39 16.27 13.03
CA MET A 1 8.87 15.17 12.20
C MET A 1 9.52 13.90 12.74
N TYR A 2 8.80 13.07 13.49
CA TYR A 2 9.37 11.88 14.16
C TYR A 2 8.54 10.63 13.80
N ARG A 3 9.28 9.56 13.54
CA ARG A 3 8.95 8.35 12.76
C ARG A 3 8.09 7.36 13.53
N ASN A 4 7.13 6.73 12.86
CA ASN A 4 6.67 5.39 13.25
C ASN A 4 7.60 4.33 12.64
N GLU A 5 7.83 3.23 13.34
CA GLU A 5 8.70 2.13 12.89
C GLU A 5 7.85 0.98 12.34
N TYR A 6 7.93 0.72 11.04
CA TYR A 6 7.26 -0.41 10.38
C TYR A 6 8.26 -1.16 9.50
N TRP A 7 8.19 -2.48 9.49
CA TRP A 7 9.10 -3.32 8.69
C TRP A 7 8.35 -3.95 7.51
N ILE A 8 8.84 -3.79 6.27
CA ILE A 8 8.15 -4.09 5.01
C ILE A 8 9.17 -4.53 3.95
N TYR A 9 8.87 -5.55 3.15
CA TYR A 9 9.85 -6.21 2.26
C TYR A 9 9.20 -6.71 0.95
N ASP A 10 9.82 -6.38 -0.20
CA ASP A 10 9.32 -6.65 -1.59
C ASP A 10 10.03 -7.83 -2.30
N TYR A 11 10.75 -8.69 -1.57
CA TYR A 11 11.51 -9.79 -2.20
C TYR A 11 10.81 -11.15 -2.18
N GLY A 12 9.61 -11.22 -1.63
CA GLY A 12 8.88 -12.49 -1.46
C GLY A 12 8.28 -13.10 -2.73
N TRP A 13 8.69 -12.67 -3.93
CA TRP A 13 8.09 -13.04 -5.22
C TRP A 13 7.93 -14.55 -5.47
N GLY A 14 8.73 -15.39 -4.79
CA GLY A 14 8.64 -16.85 -4.87
C GLY A 14 8.11 -17.53 -3.61
N ASP A 15 8.19 -16.88 -2.45
CA ASP A 15 8.04 -17.55 -1.15
C ASP A 15 6.68 -17.39 -0.50
N VAL A 16 5.84 -16.49 -1.02
CA VAL A 16 4.50 -16.22 -0.49
C VAL A 16 3.48 -17.28 -0.91
N GLY A 17 2.58 -17.62 0.02
CA GLY A 17 1.78 -18.85 -0.06
C GLY A 17 0.82 -18.92 -1.23
N PHE A 18 0.48 -17.76 -1.77
CA PHE A 18 -0.41 -17.64 -2.90
C PHE A 18 0.27 -18.01 -4.25
N HIS A 19 1.61 -18.08 -4.30
CA HIS A 19 2.40 -18.69 -5.39
C HIS A 19 2.55 -20.22 -5.23
N GLY A 20 1.93 -20.82 -4.21
CA GLY A 20 1.99 -22.25 -3.93
C GLY A 20 3.02 -22.62 -2.85
N SER A 21 3.69 -21.64 -2.25
CA SER A 21 4.53 -21.87 -1.07
C SER A 21 3.68 -22.43 0.07
N GLN A 22 4.08 -23.58 0.61
CA GLN A 22 3.48 -24.15 1.82
C GLN A 22 4.15 -23.63 3.08
N GLN A 23 5.24 -22.87 2.95
CA GLN A 23 6.09 -22.41 4.04
C GLN A 23 5.63 -21.06 4.60
N VAL A 24 5.39 -20.06 3.73
CA VAL A 24 4.86 -18.75 4.14
C VAL A 24 3.43 -18.65 3.65
N ARG A 25 2.44 -18.79 4.52
CA ARG A 25 1.03 -18.65 4.13
C ARG A 25 0.66 -17.18 4.11
N THR A 26 0.21 -16.67 2.97
CA THR A 26 -0.26 -15.27 2.93
C THR A 26 -1.66 -15.14 3.48
N PRO A 27 -1.90 -14.13 4.34
CA PRO A 27 -3.22 -13.84 4.85
C PRO A 27 -4.20 -13.51 3.70
N ASN A 28 -5.40 -14.10 3.72
CA ASN A 28 -6.32 -14.00 2.59
C ASN A 28 -7.33 -12.85 2.76
N ILE A 29 -7.26 -11.87 1.85
CA ILE A 29 -8.19 -10.74 1.81
C ILE A 29 -9.62 -11.16 1.40
N ASP A 30 -9.79 -12.35 0.82
CA ASP A 30 -11.09 -12.98 0.58
C ASP A 30 -11.95 -13.03 1.85
N LEU A 31 -11.32 -13.09 3.04
CA LEU A 31 -12.05 -13.08 4.31
C LEU A 31 -12.73 -11.73 4.59
N LEU A 32 -12.14 -10.60 4.16
CA LEU A 32 -12.80 -9.30 4.22
C LEU A 32 -14.01 -9.27 3.29
N ALA A 33 -13.86 -9.72 2.05
CA ALA A 33 -14.98 -9.82 1.11
C ALA A 33 -16.10 -10.74 1.65
N GLY A 34 -15.71 -11.91 2.17
CA GLY A 34 -16.63 -12.87 2.79
C GLY A 34 -17.34 -12.34 4.04
N SER A 35 -16.72 -11.41 4.78
CA SER A 35 -17.35 -10.72 5.92
C SER A 35 -18.39 -9.66 5.51
N GLY A 36 -18.57 -9.44 4.22
CA GLY A 36 -19.60 -8.56 3.68
C GLY A 36 -19.12 -7.14 3.35
N TYR A 37 -17.81 -6.92 3.22
CA TYR A 37 -17.27 -5.67 2.69
C TYR A 37 -17.40 -5.61 1.17
N GLU A 38 -17.52 -4.39 0.64
CA GLU A 38 -17.26 -4.10 -0.77
C GLU A 38 -15.76 -3.79 -0.91
N THR A 39 -15.07 -4.54 -1.74
CA THR A 39 -13.61 -4.58 -1.79
C THR A 39 -13.09 -4.08 -3.13
N HIS A 40 -12.33 -3.00 -3.10
CA HIS A 40 -11.76 -2.41 -4.32
C HIS A 40 -10.26 -2.25 -4.19
N MET A 41 -9.55 -2.57 -5.27
CA MET A 41 -8.14 -2.30 -5.42
C MET A 41 -7.88 -1.26 -6.51
N LEU A 42 -7.03 -0.29 -6.21
CA LEU A 42 -6.56 0.72 -7.16
C LEU A 42 -5.04 0.66 -7.27
N GLY A 43 -4.53 0.70 -8.51
CA GLY A 43 -3.09 0.77 -8.81
C GLY A 43 -2.39 -0.58 -8.93
N LYS A 44 -1.15 -0.64 -8.44
CA LYS A 44 -0.16 -1.72 -8.66
C LYS A 44 -0.60 -3.04 -8.04
N TRP A 45 -0.72 -4.11 -8.83
CA TRP A 45 -0.90 -5.46 -8.30
C TRP A 45 0.42 -6.09 -7.86
N HIS A 46 1.29 -6.44 -8.81
CA HIS A 46 2.61 -6.99 -8.53
C HIS A 46 2.53 -8.19 -7.55
N GLN A 47 1.64 -9.16 -7.80
CA GLN A 47 1.53 -10.41 -7.02
C GLN A 47 1.17 -11.61 -7.93
N GLY A 48 1.65 -11.58 -9.17
CA GLY A 48 1.45 -12.62 -10.17
C GLY A 48 0.14 -12.52 -10.97
N PHE A 49 0.22 -12.78 -12.28
CA PHE A 49 -0.92 -12.71 -13.19
C PHE A 49 -0.84 -13.73 -14.35
N PHE A 50 0.06 -14.71 -14.27
CA PHE A 50 0.25 -15.70 -15.34
C PHE A 50 -0.93 -16.69 -15.48
N LYS A 51 -1.76 -16.83 -14.44
CA LYS A 51 -3.05 -17.53 -14.46
C LYS A 51 -4.11 -16.64 -13.86
N ARG A 52 -5.35 -16.80 -14.33
CA ARG A 52 -6.52 -16.05 -13.86
C ARG A 52 -6.67 -16.08 -12.33
N GLN A 53 -6.43 -17.21 -11.68
CA GLN A 53 -6.53 -17.36 -10.22
C GLN A 53 -5.58 -16.47 -9.40
N TYR A 54 -4.60 -15.81 -10.03
CA TYR A 54 -3.65 -14.93 -9.37
C TYR A 54 -3.98 -13.45 -9.52
N ILE A 55 -4.93 -13.07 -10.37
CA ILE A 55 -5.28 -11.65 -10.59
C ILE A 55 -6.11 -11.12 -9.41
N PRO A 56 -6.17 -9.79 -9.20
CA PRO A 56 -6.85 -9.20 -8.04
C PRO A 56 -8.31 -9.66 -7.85
N THR A 57 -9.08 -9.76 -8.94
CA THR A 57 -10.50 -10.15 -8.90
C THR A 57 -10.74 -11.63 -8.58
N GLN A 58 -9.68 -12.43 -8.53
CA GLN A 58 -9.72 -13.83 -8.06
C GLN A 58 -9.03 -13.98 -6.69
N ARG A 59 -8.76 -12.86 -6.04
CA ARG A 59 -8.05 -12.73 -4.77
C ARG A 59 -8.78 -11.77 -3.84
N GLY A 60 -10.11 -11.80 -3.86
CA GLY A 60 -10.91 -11.17 -2.81
C GLY A 60 -11.21 -9.70 -3.03
N PHE A 61 -10.85 -9.15 -4.19
CA PHE A 61 -11.33 -7.83 -4.61
C PHE A 61 -12.52 -7.97 -5.56
N ASP A 62 -13.63 -7.31 -5.24
CA ASP A 62 -14.79 -7.20 -6.13
C ASP A 62 -14.41 -6.47 -7.42
N THR A 63 -13.55 -5.45 -7.32
CA THR A 63 -13.01 -4.76 -8.50
C THR A 63 -11.54 -4.38 -8.37
N HIS A 64 -10.86 -4.32 -9.51
CA HIS A 64 -9.52 -3.73 -9.64
C HIS A 64 -9.50 -2.69 -10.75
N PHE A 65 -8.77 -1.59 -10.53
CA PHE A 65 -8.41 -0.64 -11.59
C PHE A 65 -6.96 -0.21 -11.43
N GLY A 66 -6.10 -0.50 -12.39
CA GLY A 66 -4.66 -0.24 -12.27
C GLY A 66 -3.86 -1.12 -13.23
N TYR A 67 -2.67 -1.52 -12.83
CA TYR A 67 -1.79 -2.38 -13.63
C TYR A 67 -1.41 -3.63 -12.83
N TRP A 68 -1.07 -4.71 -13.54
CA TRP A 68 -0.73 -5.98 -12.94
C TRP A 68 0.79 -6.19 -12.76
N THR A 69 1.58 -5.55 -13.60
CA THR A 69 3.06 -5.53 -13.56
C THR A 69 3.61 -4.76 -12.35
N ASP A 70 4.93 -4.61 -12.32
CA ASP A 70 5.71 -3.96 -11.29
C ASP A 70 5.94 -2.46 -11.53
N LEU A 71 5.92 -2.07 -12.80
CA LEU A 71 6.22 -0.73 -13.29
C LEU A 71 5.42 -0.42 -14.57
N GLU A 72 5.14 0.87 -14.78
CA GLU A 72 4.62 1.46 -16.03
C GLU A 72 5.02 2.95 -16.11
N GLY A 73 4.83 3.62 -17.26
CA GLY A 73 4.97 5.08 -17.35
C GLY A 73 3.79 5.83 -16.71
N TYR A 74 4.07 6.92 -15.96
CA TYR A 74 3.07 7.70 -15.23
C TYR A 74 2.03 8.42 -16.10
N TYR A 75 2.29 8.57 -17.40
CA TYR A 75 1.40 9.22 -18.36
C TYR A 75 1.01 8.30 -19.52
N THR A 76 1.87 7.32 -19.83
CA THR A 76 1.75 6.45 -21.02
C THR A 76 1.18 5.08 -20.71
N ARG A 77 1.24 4.62 -19.44
CA ARG A 77 0.83 3.27 -19.02
C ARG A 77 1.57 2.14 -19.74
N GLN A 78 2.81 2.41 -20.13
CA GLN A 78 3.65 1.49 -20.89
C GLN A 78 4.99 1.34 -20.21
N ASP A 79 5.54 0.13 -20.28
CA ASP A 79 6.94 -0.19 -19.95
C ASP A 79 7.58 -1.01 -21.08
N GLU A 80 8.82 -1.49 -20.91
CA GLU A 80 9.53 -2.38 -21.84
C GLU A 80 8.69 -3.63 -22.23
N GLY A 81 7.87 -4.13 -21.30
CA GLY A 81 6.94 -5.25 -21.54
C GLY A 81 5.66 -4.89 -22.33
N GLY A 82 5.44 -3.61 -22.63
CA GLY A 82 4.28 -3.08 -23.34
C GLY A 82 3.24 -2.42 -22.44
N PHE A 83 2.02 -2.26 -22.97
CA PHE A 83 0.90 -1.64 -22.26
C PHE A 83 0.21 -2.61 -21.30
N ASP A 84 0.13 -2.22 -20.02
CA ASP A 84 -0.62 -2.94 -19.00
C ASP A 84 -1.44 -1.98 -18.13
N PHE A 85 -2.65 -1.65 -18.57
CA PHE A 85 -3.60 -0.90 -17.75
C PHE A 85 -4.98 -1.54 -17.84
N ARG A 86 -5.58 -1.78 -16.68
CA ARG A 86 -6.64 -2.76 -16.47
C ARG A 86 -7.81 -2.19 -15.71
N GLN A 87 -9.00 -2.61 -16.13
CA GLN A 87 -10.22 -2.57 -15.35
C GLN A 87 -10.70 -4.01 -15.19
N ASN A 88 -10.56 -4.53 -13.98
CA ASN A 88 -10.70 -5.95 -13.68
C ASN A 88 -9.79 -6.77 -14.62
N GLU A 89 -10.35 -7.73 -15.34
CA GLU A 89 -9.58 -8.60 -16.25
C GLU A 89 -9.28 -7.95 -17.61
N ASN A 90 -9.98 -6.86 -17.94
CA ASN A 90 -9.95 -6.25 -19.27
C ASN A 90 -8.91 -5.13 -19.35
N LYS A 91 -8.29 -4.99 -20.53
CA LYS A 91 -7.50 -3.80 -20.84
C LYS A 91 -8.41 -2.58 -20.95
N VAL A 92 -7.99 -1.46 -20.37
CA VAL A 92 -8.70 -0.20 -20.56
C VAL A 92 -8.35 0.41 -21.92
N ASN A 93 -9.20 1.31 -22.38
CA ASN A 93 -8.90 2.10 -23.57
C ASN A 93 -7.84 3.17 -23.22
N LEU A 94 -6.64 3.03 -23.76
CA LEU A 94 -5.51 3.93 -23.46
C LEU A 94 -5.86 5.41 -23.72
N THR A 95 -6.64 5.70 -24.78
CA THR A 95 -6.98 7.08 -25.15
C THR A 95 -7.78 7.82 -24.08
N GLU A 96 -8.43 7.10 -23.15
CA GLU A 96 -9.17 7.72 -22.05
C GLU A 96 -8.27 8.25 -20.94
N TYR A 97 -7.03 7.75 -20.85
CA TYR A 97 -6.12 7.99 -19.72
C TYR A 97 -4.74 8.49 -20.15
N GLU A 98 -4.47 8.57 -21.45
CA GLU A 98 -3.22 9.07 -22.00
C GLU A 98 -2.96 10.52 -21.60
N GLY A 99 -1.74 10.81 -21.13
CA GLY A 99 -1.34 12.16 -20.71
C GLY A 99 -1.88 12.60 -19.35
N ILE A 100 -2.72 11.79 -18.69
CA ILE A 100 -3.17 12.02 -17.32
C ILE A 100 -2.18 11.35 -16.36
N TYR A 101 -1.77 12.02 -15.29
CA TYR A 101 -0.85 11.47 -14.30
C TYR A 101 -1.52 10.36 -13.47
N SER A 102 -0.84 9.23 -13.22
CA SER A 102 -1.48 8.04 -12.59
C SER A 102 -1.99 8.32 -11.19
N THR A 103 -1.26 9.13 -10.43
CA THR A 103 -1.65 9.49 -9.06
C THR A 103 -3.05 10.09 -9.11
N ASP A 104 -3.28 11.10 -9.95
CA ASP A 104 -4.57 11.78 -10.12
C ASP A 104 -5.67 10.81 -10.56
N ILE A 105 -5.38 9.85 -11.45
CA ILE A 105 -6.37 8.84 -11.87
C ILE A 105 -6.83 8.00 -10.67
N TYR A 106 -5.88 7.49 -9.88
CA TYR A 106 -6.21 6.64 -8.74
C TYR A 106 -6.87 7.44 -7.61
N THR A 107 -6.43 8.67 -7.36
CA THR A 107 -7.04 9.59 -6.39
C THR A 107 -8.50 9.84 -6.75
N ASN A 108 -8.78 10.22 -7.99
CA ASN A 108 -10.15 10.49 -8.45
C ASN A 108 -11.05 9.25 -8.33
N LYS A 109 -10.55 8.06 -8.68
CA LYS A 109 -11.31 6.81 -8.51
C LYS A 109 -11.55 6.45 -7.04
N ALA A 110 -10.56 6.69 -6.17
CA ALA A 110 -10.72 6.50 -4.73
C ALA A 110 -11.84 7.40 -4.20
N ILE A 111 -11.83 8.67 -4.58
CA ILE A 111 -12.86 9.66 -4.26
C ILE A 111 -14.24 9.21 -4.78
N ASP A 112 -14.33 8.64 -5.97
CA ASP A 112 -15.58 8.10 -6.50
C ASP A 112 -16.14 6.95 -5.66
N PHE A 113 -15.30 6.02 -5.19
CA PHE A 113 -15.73 4.96 -4.27
C PHE A 113 -16.20 5.53 -2.93
N ILE A 114 -15.45 6.49 -2.39
CA ILE A 114 -15.78 7.19 -1.13
C ILE A 114 -17.13 7.90 -1.23
N ASN A 115 -17.34 8.69 -2.30
CA ASN A 115 -18.57 9.44 -2.53
C ASN A 115 -19.78 8.52 -2.75
N ARG A 116 -19.60 7.43 -3.51
CA ARG A 116 -20.64 6.41 -3.69
C ARG A 116 -21.00 5.77 -2.35
N ARG A 117 -20.00 5.40 -1.54
CA ARG A 117 -20.23 4.82 -0.21
C ARG A 117 -20.94 5.79 0.72
N GLY A 118 -20.53 7.06 0.76
CA GLY A 118 -21.16 8.09 1.61
C GLY A 118 -22.62 8.33 1.22
N SER A 119 -22.89 8.42 -0.08
CA SER A 119 -24.23 8.68 -0.63
C SER A 119 -25.20 7.51 -0.40
N ALA A 120 -24.68 6.29 -0.26
CA ALA A 120 -25.48 5.10 -0.05
C ALA A 120 -25.90 4.86 1.41
N GLY A 121 -25.44 5.67 2.38
CA GLY A 121 -25.86 5.58 3.78
C GLY A 121 -25.60 4.21 4.43
N ASN A 122 -26.47 3.77 5.34
CA ASN A 122 -26.33 2.49 6.06
C ASN A 122 -26.88 1.28 5.30
N SER A 123 -27.45 1.46 4.10
CA SER A 123 -28.07 0.37 3.33
C SER A 123 -27.07 -0.40 2.46
N THR A 124 -25.78 -0.05 2.51
CA THR A 124 -24.72 -0.69 1.71
C THR A 124 -23.61 -1.27 2.57
N LYS A 125 -22.91 -2.24 1.98
CA LYS A 125 -21.74 -2.90 2.54
C LYS A 125 -20.69 -1.87 2.98
N PRO A 126 -19.94 -2.10 4.06
CA PRO A 126 -18.76 -1.29 4.39
C PRO A 126 -17.74 -1.32 3.25
N LEU A 127 -17.01 -0.21 3.06
CA LEU A 127 -15.98 -0.08 2.02
C LEU A 127 -14.63 -0.55 2.53
N PHE A 128 -13.96 -1.41 1.77
CA PHE A 128 -12.53 -1.69 1.88
C PHE A 128 -11.84 -1.25 0.58
N LEU A 129 -10.91 -0.30 0.68
CA LEU A 129 -10.19 0.25 -0.45
C LEU A 129 -8.68 0.05 -0.25
N TYR A 130 -8.06 -0.75 -1.12
CA TYR A 130 -6.61 -0.90 -1.19
C TYR A 130 -6.06 -0.02 -2.32
N LEU A 131 -5.44 1.10 -1.96
CA LEU A 131 -4.89 2.07 -2.90
C LEU A 131 -3.36 1.91 -2.97
N ALA A 132 -2.90 1.08 -3.90
CA ALA A 132 -1.50 0.83 -4.18
C ALA A 132 -1.00 1.81 -5.26
N HIS A 133 -0.74 3.06 -4.85
CA HIS A 133 -0.22 4.08 -5.76
C HIS A 133 1.04 3.61 -6.50
N GLN A 134 1.19 4.03 -7.76
CA GLN A 134 2.46 3.94 -8.48
C GLN A 134 3.52 4.85 -7.82
N SER A 135 3.09 6.03 -7.34
CA SER A 135 3.94 6.99 -6.64
C SER A 135 4.62 6.38 -5.42
N VAL A 136 5.93 6.50 -5.24
CA VAL A 136 6.91 7.30 -6.02
C VAL A 136 7.97 6.44 -6.72
N HIS A 137 7.56 5.28 -7.23
CA HIS A 137 8.45 4.39 -7.96
C HIS A 137 8.96 5.02 -9.27
N SER A 138 10.07 4.52 -9.80
CA SER A 138 10.51 4.89 -11.15
C SER A 138 9.43 4.51 -12.20
N PRO A 139 9.39 5.18 -13.37
CA PRO A 139 10.29 6.27 -13.81
C PRO A 139 10.00 7.60 -13.11
N ASN A 140 11.04 8.43 -12.90
CA ASN A 140 10.90 9.73 -12.25
C ASN A 140 10.16 10.72 -13.16
N GLN A 141 8.84 10.80 -12.98
CA GLN A 141 7.93 11.63 -13.77
C GLN A 141 6.96 12.33 -12.82
N ALA A 142 6.80 13.64 -12.93
CA ALA A 142 5.83 14.41 -12.16
C ALA A 142 5.29 15.58 -13.00
N PRO A 143 4.11 16.14 -12.67
CA PRO A 143 3.63 17.34 -13.32
C PRO A 143 4.60 18.51 -13.14
N GLN A 144 4.87 19.24 -14.22
CA GLN A 144 5.87 20.31 -14.23
C GLN A 144 5.59 21.41 -13.20
N THR A 145 4.31 21.65 -12.91
CA THR A 145 3.87 22.62 -11.88
C THR A 145 4.37 22.26 -10.49
N TYR A 146 4.51 20.97 -10.16
CA TYR A 146 5.09 20.52 -8.90
C TYR A 146 6.62 20.57 -8.92
N ILE A 147 7.25 20.15 -10.03
CA ILE A 147 8.72 20.22 -10.18
C ILE A 147 9.22 21.66 -9.97
N ASN A 148 8.49 22.64 -10.51
CA ASN A 148 8.83 24.06 -10.41
C ASN A 148 8.77 24.61 -8.97
N GLN A 149 8.14 23.92 -8.01
CA GLN A 149 8.08 24.35 -6.61
C GLN A 149 9.39 24.08 -5.86
N PHE A 150 10.22 23.16 -6.36
CA PHE A 150 11.44 22.67 -5.70
C PHE A 150 12.72 23.14 -6.41
N ASN A 151 12.72 24.38 -6.92
CA ASN A 151 13.84 24.92 -7.72
C ASN A 151 15.16 25.07 -6.94
N ASP A 152 15.09 25.06 -5.61
CA ASP A 152 16.23 25.06 -4.69
C ASP A 152 16.96 23.70 -4.64
N ILE A 153 16.31 22.60 -5.02
CA ILE A 153 16.96 21.29 -5.14
C ILE A 153 17.75 21.21 -6.44
N SER A 154 19.08 21.24 -6.37
CA SER A 154 19.95 21.30 -7.56
C SER A 154 19.90 20.05 -8.43
N ASP A 155 19.83 18.85 -7.82
CA ASP A 155 19.71 17.59 -8.57
C ASP A 155 18.30 17.45 -9.16
N THR A 156 18.21 17.40 -10.49
CA THR A 156 16.93 17.40 -11.21
C THR A 156 16.11 16.14 -10.96
N ASN A 157 16.74 14.98 -10.79
CA ASN A 157 16.02 13.73 -10.55
C ASN A 157 15.49 13.68 -9.11
N ARG A 158 16.28 14.15 -8.14
CA ARG A 158 15.80 14.34 -6.76
C ARG A 158 14.67 15.35 -6.71
N ARG A 159 14.76 16.44 -7.48
CA ARG A 159 13.69 17.45 -7.60
C ARG A 159 12.40 16.82 -8.11
N THR A 160 12.48 16.04 -9.18
CA THR A 160 11.32 15.31 -9.72
C THR A 160 10.76 14.33 -8.71
N LEU A 161 11.60 13.52 -8.04
CA LEU A 161 11.15 12.58 -7.02
C LEU A 161 10.42 13.28 -5.86
N VAL A 162 10.94 14.42 -5.38
CA VAL A 162 10.27 15.21 -4.34
C VAL A 162 8.92 15.75 -4.85
N ALA A 163 8.86 16.21 -6.10
CA ALA A 163 7.59 16.58 -6.72
C ALA A 163 6.59 15.43 -6.79
N MET A 164 7.02 14.20 -7.09
CA MET A 164 6.16 13.01 -7.06
C MET A 164 5.60 12.76 -5.66
N VAL A 165 6.44 12.90 -4.62
CA VAL A 165 6.02 12.78 -3.21
C VAL A 165 4.97 13.84 -2.87
N SER A 166 5.14 15.08 -3.34
CA SER A 166 4.17 16.14 -3.10
C SER A 166 2.82 15.91 -3.77
N VAL A 167 2.79 15.36 -4.99
CA VAL A 167 1.52 14.96 -5.62
C VAL A 167 0.85 13.82 -4.84
N LEU A 168 1.63 12.88 -4.31
CA LEU A 168 1.10 11.81 -3.46
C LEU A 168 0.53 12.37 -2.13
N ASP A 169 1.17 13.39 -1.55
CA ASP A 169 0.69 14.06 -0.33
C ASP A 169 -0.66 14.75 -0.58
N ASP A 170 -0.78 15.50 -1.69
CA ASP A 170 -2.06 16.12 -2.10
C ASP A 170 -3.15 15.06 -2.34
N SER A 171 -2.81 13.92 -2.97
CA SER A 171 -3.72 12.79 -3.13
C SER A 171 -4.25 12.27 -1.79
N VAL A 172 -3.38 12.11 -0.79
CA VAL A 172 -3.79 11.72 0.56
C VAL A 172 -4.70 12.79 1.17
N GLY A 173 -4.35 14.07 1.04
CA GLY A 173 -5.19 15.20 1.47
C GLY A 173 -6.59 15.17 0.86
N ASP A 174 -6.69 14.96 -0.45
CA ASP A 174 -7.95 14.89 -1.18
C ASP A 174 -8.81 13.69 -0.76
N ILE A 175 -8.20 12.54 -0.45
CA ILE A 175 -8.90 11.37 0.08
C ILE A 175 -9.50 11.68 1.46
N PHE A 176 -8.74 12.31 2.36
CA PHE A 176 -9.26 12.73 3.67
C PHE A 176 -10.39 13.77 3.51
N ALA A 177 -10.24 14.72 2.61
CA ALA A 177 -11.28 15.71 2.31
C ALA A 177 -12.56 15.06 1.77
N ALA A 178 -12.43 14.06 0.89
CA ALA A 178 -13.56 13.30 0.36
C ALA A 178 -14.26 12.49 1.45
N LEU A 179 -13.51 11.80 2.33
CA LEU A 179 -14.07 11.06 3.47
C LEU A 179 -14.86 11.97 4.41
N LEU A 180 -14.32 13.17 4.68
CA LEU A 180 -14.98 14.18 5.51
C LEU A 180 -16.26 14.69 4.85
N LYS A 181 -16.19 15.08 3.56
CA LYS A 181 -17.34 15.56 2.79
C LYS A 181 -18.44 14.51 2.64
N ALA A 182 -18.04 13.25 2.49
CA ALA A 182 -18.95 12.11 2.42
C ALA A 182 -19.53 11.71 3.79
N ASN A 183 -19.12 12.36 4.88
CA ASN A 183 -19.56 12.09 6.26
C ASN A 183 -19.34 10.63 6.70
N ILE A 184 -18.24 10.01 6.23
CA ILE A 184 -17.86 8.63 6.61
C ILE A 184 -16.49 8.54 7.28
N LEU A 185 -15.75 9.66 7.37
CA LEU A 185 -14.43 9.73 8.00
C LEU A 185 -14.45 9.20 9.45
N ASP A 186 -15.49 9.53 10.22
CA ASP A 186 -15.62 9.11 11.63
C ASP A 186 -15.79 7.60 11.82
N ASN A 187 -16.15 6.86 10.78
CA ASN A 187 -16.22 5.40 10.78
C ASN A 187 -15.21 4.78 9.80
N THR A 188 -14.09 5.46 9.55
CA THR A 188 -13.02 4.98 8.68
C THR A 188 -11.75 4.72 9.48
N ILE A 189 -11.01 3.70 9.07
CA ILE A 189 -9.63 3.46 9.48
C ILE A 189 -8.78 3.70 8.23
N VAL A 190 -7.85 4.65 8.31
CA VAL A 190 -6.90 4.94 7.24
C VAL A 190 -5.53 4.42 7.67
N ILE A 191 -4.94 3.55 6.86
CA ILE A 191 -3.57 3.08 7.02
C ILE A 191 -2.79 3.58 5.81
N PHE A 192 -1.69 4.29 6.07
CA PHE A 192 -0.73 4.68 5.04
C PHE A 192 0.57 3.96 5.34
N THR A 193 1.17 3.35 4.32
CA THR A 193 2.44 2.63 4.46
C THR A 193 3.18 2.62 3.13
N THR A 194 4.51 2.53 3.19
CA THR A 194 5.34 2.18 2.02
C THR A 194 5.37 0.66 1.80
N ASP A 195 5.88 0.18 0.67
CA ASP A 195 6.10 -1.24 0.35
C ASP A 195 7.54 -1.70 0.67
N ASN A 196 8.50 -0.77 0.67
CA ASN A 196 9.89 -1.00 1.04
C ASN A 196 10.62 0.32 1.33
N GLY A 197 11.87 0.23 1.78
CA GLY A 197 12.77 1.37 1.84
C GLY A 197 13.04 2.01 0.48
N ALA A 198 13.44 3.28 0.44
CA ALA A 198 13.60 4.01 -0.82
C ALA A 198 14.80 3.49 -1.63
N PRO A 199 14.69 3.39 -2.97
CA PRO A 199 15.83 3.09 -3.84
C PRO A 199 16.81 4.27 -3.87
N ILE A 200 18.03 4.08 -3.36
CA ILE A 200 19.06 5.13 -3.33
C ILE A 200 19.49 5.50 -4.76
N ASN A 201 19.57 4.51 -5.66
CA ASN A 201 19.96 4.71 -7.06
C ASN A 201 18.90 5.47 -7.87
N ASP A 202 17.65 5.51 -7.40
CA ASP A 202 16.57 6.32 -7.98
C ASP A 202 16.33 7.59 -7.15
N PHE A 203 17.40 8.14 -6.56
CA PHE A 203 17.40 9.43 -5.86
C PHE A 203 16.55 9.45 -4.58
N GLY A 204 16.13 8.28 -4.09
CA GLY A 204 15.49 8.09 -2.79
C GLY A 204 16.42 8.40 -1.62
N SER A 205 15.84 8.66 -0.44
CA SER A 205 16.61 8.91 0.77
C SER A 205 16.03 8.14 1.95
N ASN A 206 16.88 7.36 2.61
CA ASN A 206 16.55 6.64 3.83
C ASN A 206 17.23 7.24 5.07
N TRP A 207 17.92 8.37 4.92
CA TRP A 207 18.71 8.97 5.99
C TRP A 207 17.89 9.12 7.30
N PRO A 208 18.45 8.76 8.48
CA PRO A 208 19.81 8.27 8.74
C PRO A 208 20.01 6.75 8.65
N LEU A 209 19.05 6.01 8.07
CA LEU A 209 19.10 4.56 8.01
C LEU A 209 20.11 4.07 6.98
N ARG A 210 20.77 2.96 7.28
CA ARG A 210 21.71 2.29 6.38
C ARG A 210 20.96 1.53 5.29
N GLY A 211 21.42 1.57 4.05
CA GLY A 211 20.84 0.79 2.95
C GLY A 211 19.59 1.41 2.32
N GLY A 212 18.98 0.68 1.39
CA GLY A 212 17.82 1.11 0.61
C GLY A 212 17.02 -0.07 0.08
N LYS A 213 16.09 0.20 -0.84
CA LYS A 213 15.37 -0.84 -1.60
C LYS A 213 16.36 -1.95 -1.96
N THR A 214 15.89 -3.18 -1.87
CA THR A 214 16.66 -4.40 -2.13
C THR A 214 17.66 -4.81 -1.03
N THR A 215 17.68 -4.18 0.14
CA THR A 215 18.59 -4.58 1.24
C THR A 215 17.84 -4.96 2.51
N LEU A 216 18.43 -5.85 3.33
CA LEU A 216 17.96 -6.17 4.69
C LEU A 216 18.49 -5.22 5.77
N TRP A 217 19.14 -4.12 5.37
CA TRP A 217 19.46 -3.05 6.31
C TRP A 217 18.22 -2.21 6.62
N GLU A 218 18.20 -1.52 7.76
CA GLU A 218 17.12 -0.60 8.15
C GLU A 218 16.53 0.21 6.99
N GLY A 219 17.36 0.83 6.17
CA GLY A 219 16.91 1.70 5.08
C GLY A 219 16.22 0.97 3.93
N GLY A 220 16.28 -0.36 3.88
CA GLY A 220 15.56 -1.21 2.93
C GLY A 220 14.28 -1.84 3.47
N ILE A 221 14.23 -2.12 4.78
CA ILE A 221 13.10 -2.82 5.40
C ILE A 221 12.29 -1.94 6.35
N ARG A 222 12.86 -0.90 6.96
CA ARG A 222 12.16 -0.01 7.88
C ARG A 222 11.47 1.13 7.12
N GLY A 223 10.18 0.94 6.88
CA GLY A 223 9.30 1.85 6.16
C GLY A 223 8.59 2.89 7.04
N ASN A 224 8.13 3.95 6.38
CA ASN A 224 7.19 4.91 6.97
C ASN A 224 5.78 4.34 6.93
N ALA A 225 5.04 4.44 8.03
CA ALA A 225 3.62 4.20 8.04
C ALA A 225 2.90 5.05 9.10
N PHE A 226 1.59 5.20 8.98
CA PHE A 226 0.74 5.71 10.04
C PHE A 226 -0.64 5.06 9.97
N ILE A 227 -1.34 5.08 11.10
CA ILE A 227 -2.74 4.71 11.18
C ILE A 227 -3.54 5.87 11.77
N TRP A 228 -4.70 6.14 11.17
CA TRP A 228 -5.64 7.15 11.63
C TRP A 228 -7.03 6.53 11.78
N SER A 229 -7.68 6.79 12.91
CA SER A 229 -9.10 6.51 13.11
C SER A 229 -9.59 7.25 14.35
N THR A 230 -10.86 7.67 14.36
CA THR A 230 -11.54 8.17 15.57
C THR A 230 -11.66 7.10 16.67
N ARG A 231 -11.52 5.83 16.30
CA ARG A 231 -11.58 4.68 17.22
C ARG A 231 -10.29 4.48 18.02
N LEU A 232 -9.20 5.10 17.60
CA LEU A 232 -7.94 5.11 18.34
C LEU A 232 -7.99 6.18 19.43
N LYS A 233 -7.86 5.74 20.68
CA LYS A 233 -7.93 6.59 21.88
C LYS A 233 -6.65 7.39 22.14
N LYS A 234 -5.54 6.97 21.55
CA LYS A 234 -4.23 7.62 21.70
C LYS A 234 -3.73 8.15 20.37
N ARG A 235 -3.08 9.32 20.44
CA ARG A 235 -2.33 9.93 19.34
C ARG A 235 -0.90 10.11 19.82
N TYR A 236 -0.02 9.27 19.31
CA TYR A 236 1.36 9.20 19.76
C TYR A 236 2.22 8.60 18.66
N ILE A 237 3.53 8.73 18.82
CA ILE A 237 4.51 8.02 18.02
C ILE A 237 4.70 6.66 18.68
N SER A 238 4.43 5.59 17.93
CA SER A 238 4.60 4.22 18.41
C SER A 238 6.03 3.76 18.17
N ASP A 239 6.70 3.32 19.25
CA ASP A 239 8.00 2.64 19.24
C ASP A 239 7.84 1.10 19.30
N HIS A 240 6.62 0.59 19.16
CA HIS A 240 6.34 -0.84 19.07
C HIS A 240 6.89 -1.43 17.77
N LEU A 241 7.65 -2.52 17.88
CA LEU A 241 7.97 -3.41 16.76
C LEU A 241 6.70 -3.94 16.06
N MET A 242 6.49 -3.51 14.81
CA MET A 242 5.38 -3.92 13.94
C MET A 242 5.87 -4.26 12.53
N HIS A 243 5.33 -5.32 11.93
CA HIS A 243 5.65 -5.75 10.57
C HIS A 243 4.43 -5.67 9.65
N ALA A 244 4.63 -5.59 8.33
CA ALA A 244 3.55 -5.54 7.35
C ALA A 244 2.54 -6.70 7.47
N MET A 245 3.00 -7.88 7.90
CA MET A 245 2.13 -9.05 8.13
C MET A 245 1.16 -8.87 9.31
N ASP A 246 1.41 -7.92 10.20
CA ASP A 246 0.52 -7.58 11.33
C ASP A 246 -0.74 -6.84 10.87
N TRP A 247 -0.74 -6.27 9.66
CA TRP A 247 -1.88 -5.51 9.16
C TRP A 247 -3.14 -6.36 9.01
N LEU A 248 -3.07 -7.58 8.45
CA LEU A 248 -4.29 -8.39 8.31
C LEU A 248 -4.96 -8.67 9.67
N PRO A 249 -4.30 -9.31 10.66
CA PRO A 249 -4.95 -9.60 11.93
C PRO A 249 -5.39 -8.33 12.66
N THR A 250 -4.61 -7.25 12.59
CA THR A 250 -4.95 -5.96 13.20
C THR A 250 -6.21 -5.36 12.58
N ILE A 251 -6.31 -5.31 11.25
CA ILE A 251 -7.49 -4.82 10.53
C ILE A 251 -8.69 -5.71 10.84
N TYR A 252 -8.50 -7.03 10.82
CA TYR A 252 -9.56 -8.00 11.06
C TYR A 252 -10.17 -7.84 12.46
N THR A 253 -9.34 -7.72 13.49
CA THR A 253 -9.79 -7.38 14.85
C THR A 253 -10.47 -6.01 14.89
N ALA A 254 -9.88 -5.00 14.24
CA ALA A 254 -10.43 -3.65 14.23
C ALA A 254 -11.85 -3.62 13.66
N ILE A 255 -12.20 -4.46 12.68
CA ILE A 255 -13.55 -4.54 12.12
C ILE A 255 -14.48 -5.52 12.87
N GLY A 256 -14.04 -6.07 14.00
CA GLY A 256 -14.84 -6.97 14.85
C GLY A 256 -14.70 -8.46 14.51
N GLY A 257 -13.80 -8.82 13.59
CA GLY A 257 -13.42 -10.20 13.33
C GLY A 257 -12.59 -10.80 14.47
N LYS A 258 -12.39 -12.11 14.44
CA LYS A 258 -11.54 -12.83 15.40
C LYS A 258 -10.36 -13.43 14.66
N THR A 259 -9.13 -13.13 15.09
CA THR A 259 -7.90 -13.61 14.42
C THR A 259 -7.84 -15.12 14.21
N ARG A 260 -8.49 -15.91 15.07
CA ARG A 260 -8.62 -17.37 14.91
C ARG A 260 -9.28 -17.80 13.57
N ASP A 261 -10.09 -16.93 12.98
CA ASP A 261 -10.80 -17.18 11.72
C ASP A 261 -9.86 -17.04 10.50
N LEU A 262 -8.66 -16.45 10.69
CA LEU A 262 -7.64 -16.26 9.65
C LEU A 262 -6.77 -17.52 9.42
N GLY A 263 -6.92 -18.55 10.27
CA GLY A 263 -6.05 -19.71 10.25
C GLY A 263 -4.62 -19.41 10.73
N PRO A 264 -3.64 -20.28 10.41
CA PRO A 264 -2.25 -20.04 10.78
C PRO A 264 -1.64 -18.93 9.92
N ILE A 265 -1.22 -17.84 10.58
CA ILE A 265 -0.58 -16.67 9.99
C ILE A 265 0.60 -16.22 10.89
N ASP A 266 1.60 -15.57 10.32
CA ASP A 266 2.76 -15.03 11.06
C ASP A 266 2.52 -13.62 11.65
N GLY A 267 1.42 -12.99 11.22
CA GLY A 267 0.93 -11.72 11.73
C GLY A 267 0.40 -11.83 13.15
N ILE A 268 0.65 -10.79 13.93
CA ILE A 268 0.15 -10.61 15.29
C ILE A 268 -0.82 -9.43 15.26
N ASP A 269 -1.93 -9.56 15.98
CA ASP A 269 -2.88 -8.47 16.16
C ASP A 269 -2.29 -7.39 17.07
N MET A 270 -2.17 -6.18 16.52
CA MET A 270 -1.60 -5.02 17.18
C MET A 270 -2.67 -4.00 17.58
N TRP A 271 -3.96 -4.26 17.37
CA TRP A 271 -5.03 -3.27 17.53
C TRP A 271 -5.11 -2.71 18.94
N ASP A 272 -5.09 -3.59 19.96
CA ASP A 272 -5.16 -3.15 21.36
C ASP A 272 -3.89 -2.41 21.79
N ILE A 273 -2.70 -2.81 21.31
CA ILE A 273 -1.45 -2.10 21.59
C ILE A 273 -1.48 -0.71 20.97
N LEU A 274 -1.90 -0.59 19.71
CA LEU A 274 -2.06 0.70 19.03
C LEU A 274 -3.02 1.61 19.78
N ASN A 275 -4.14 1.06 20.29
CA ASN A 275 -5.17 1.84 20.97
C ASN A 275 -4.78 2.24 22.41
N HIS A 276 -4.04 1.39 23.12
CA HIS A 276 -3.84 1.51 24.57
C HIS A 276 -2.37 1.68 24.99
N ASN A 277 -1.41 1.60 24.06
CA ASN A 277 0.03 1.58 24.32
C ASN A 277 0.44 0.50 25.35
N LEU A 278 0.01 -0.74 25.09
CA LEU A 278 0.31 -1.90 25.93
C LEU A 278 1.69 -2.48 25.62
N GLU A 279 2.09 -3.52 26.35
CA GLU A 279 3.31 -4.25 26.05
C GLU A 279 3.23 -4.91 24.66
N ASN A 280 4.31 -4.80 23.88
CA ASN A 280 4.36 -5.40 22.56
C ASN A 280 4.39 -6.94 22.62
N PRO A 281 3.44 -7.65 21.99
CA PRO A 281 3.42 -9.10 21.89
C PRO A 281 4.48 -9.66 20.94
N ARG A 282 4.90 -8.87 19.93
CA ARG A 282 5.95 -9.25 18.99
C ARG A 282 7.32 -9.06 19.65
N LYS A 283 8.00 -10.18 19.91
CA LYS A 283 9.37 -10.20 20.46
C LYS A 283 10.45 -10.54 19.42
N HIS A 284 10.04 -11.14 18.31
CA HIS A 284 10.93 -11.60 17.24
C HIS A 284 10.32 -11.30 15.87
N LEU A 285 11.17 -11.08 14.88
CA LEU A 285 10.77 -10.81 13.50
C LEU A 285 11.81 -11.38 12.54
N LEU A 286 11.53 -12.55 11.94
CA LEU A 286 12.33 -12.99 10.80
C LEU A 286 12.04 -12.06 9.61
N HIS A 287 13.09 -11.43 9.07
CA HIS A 287 12.94 -10.55 7.90
C HIS A 287 12.91 -11.37 6.61
N ASN A 288 13.94 -12.16 6.36
CA ASN A 288 14.00 -13.08 5.22
C ASN A 288 15.12 -14.11 5.39
N ILE A 289 15.00 -15.23 4.68
CA ILE A 289 16.10 -16.19 4.46
C ILE A 289 16.13 -16.53 2.98
N ASP A 290 17.06 -15.91 2.25
CA ASP A 290 17.32 -16.24 0.85
C ASP A 290 18.69 -16.93 0.72
N PRO A 291 18.71 -18.27 0.56
CA PRO A 291 19.95 -19.01 0.37
C PRO A 291 20.54 -18.88 -1.05
N ILE A 292 19.78 -18.39 -2.03
CA ILE A 292 20.25 -18.20 -3.41
C ILE A 292 21.16 -16.98 -3.46
N ASP A 293 20.68 -15.86 -2.92
CA ASP A 293 21.42 -14.59 -2.91
C ASP A 293 22.28 -14.41 -1.65
N ASN A 294 22.32 -15.41 -0.77
CA ASN A 294 22.95 -15.36 0.55
C ASN A 294 22.53 -14.14 1.39
N ASN A 295 21.23 -13.85 1.40
CA ASN A 295 20.65 -12.67 2.03
C ASN A 295 19.67 -13.10 3.13
N TRP A 296 20.07 -12.97 4.39
CA TRP A 296 19.24 -13.36 5.53
C TRP A 296 19.36 -12.37 6.70
N ALA A 297 18.26 -12.15 7.40
CA ALA A 297 18.21 -11.36 8.64
C ALA A 297 17.08 -11.87 9.55
N LEU A 298 17.38 -11.94 10.85
CA LEU A 298 16.51 -12.38 11.95
C LEU A 298 16.07 -11.21 12.82
#